data_AF-A0A131ZDV3-F1
#
_entry.id   AF-A0A131ZDV3-F1
#
_cell.length_a   1.000
_cell.length_b   1.000
_cell.length_c   1.000
_cell.angle_alpha   90.00
_cell.angle_beta   90.00
_cell.angle_gamma   90.00
#
_symmetry.space_group_name_H-M   'P 1'
#
loop_
_entity.id
_entity.type
_entity.pdbx_description
1 polymer ?
#
loop_
_entity_poly.entity_id
_entity_poly.type
_entity_poly.pdbx_seq_one_letter_code
_entity_poly.pdbx_strand_id
1 'polypeptide(L)'
;GISWWINGELIPVIHVERGKTYTFIPHGGHNRISSAKYHPFYITDNHKGGGSKVKDPSSIGRPGHLLLAGVVLDPVAHAINTTAGEGRFCEYKKTPTSDQATTVDEFSKSVKLECEPTGPNVSFTWTPDEHTPDTVYYQCWTHYYLGWKIQVHNKGDMPNPTPPPTPKPTPTPKPRPRPRPRPKTPKPTPKPKPASDDSGDSGGSKSSGDAVRPALPPFLFACAAVLVTLLLGRQARDRHAWAFLAVNR
;
A
#
# COMPACT_ATOMS: atom_id res chain seq x y z
N GLY A 1 -0.22 2.85 6.36
CA GLY A 1 0.03 1.44 6.72
C GLY A 1 1.37 0.96 6.22
N ILE A 2 1.68 -0.31 6.42
CA ILE A 2 2.97 -0.88 6.05
C ILE A 2 2.75 -2.24 5.42
N SER A 3 3.49 -2.60 4.37
CA SER A 3 3.18 -3.78 3.55
C SER A 3 4.41 -4.47 2.99
N TRP A 4 4.31 -5.79 2.80
CA TRP A 4 5.33 -6.57 2.11
C TRP A 4 5.28 -6.37 0.60
N TRP A 5 6.46 -6.26 0.01
CA TRP A 5 6.72 -6.44 -1.41
C TRP A 5 7.46 -7.75 -1.58
N ILE A 6 7.04 -8.60 -2.50
CA ILE A 6 7.68 -9.90 -2.75
C ILE A 6 7.99 -9.96 -4.23
N ASN A 7 9.27 -10.13 -4.58
CA ASN A 7 9.73 -10.15 -5.98
C ASN A 7 9.33 -8.93 -6.82
N GLY A 8 9.25 -7.75 -6.19
CA GLY A 8 8.84 -6.52 -6.87
C GLY A 8 7.32 -6.35 -7.01
N GLU A 9 6.52 -7.28 -6.50
CA GLU A 9 5.07 -7.15 -6.45
C GLU A 9 4.60 -6.72 -5.05
N LEU A 10 3.63 -5.81 -5.00
CA LEU A 10 3.03 -5.33 -3.75
C LEU A 10 1.99 -6.36 -3.26
N ILE A 11 2.22 -6.95 -2.08
CA ILE A 11 1.35 -7.95 -1.41
C ILE A 11 0.79 -9.07 -2.31
N PRO A 12 1.63 -9.78 -3.09
CA PRO A 12 1.15 -10.78 -4.02
C PRO A 12 0.59 -12.01 -3.30
N VAL A 13 -0.29 -12.74 -3.98
CA VAL A 13 -0.60 -14.11 -3.58
C VAL A 13 0.57 -14.98 -4.01
N ILE A 14 1.21 -15.67 -3.05
CA ILE A 14 2.25 -16.64 -3.37
C ILE A 14 1.56 -17.97 -3.70
N HIS A 15 2.02 -18.66 -4.74
CA HIS A 15 1.58 -20.00 -5.07
C HIS A 15 2.76 -20.96 -4.85
N VAL A 16 2.52 -22.04 -4.09
CA VAL A 16 3.51 -23.09 -3.82
C VAL A 16 2.88 -24.47 -4.03
N GLU A 17 3.70 -25.47 -4.31
CA GLU A 17 3.27 -26.84 -4.55
C GLU A 17 3.77 -27.76 -3.42
N ARG A 18 2.91 -28.64 -2.93
CA ARG A 18 3.28 -29.65 -1.92
C ARG A 18 4.44 -30.52 -2.42
N GLY A 19 5.39 -30.80 -1.52
CA GLY A 19 6.60 -31.56 -1.79
C GLY A 19 7.70 -30.79 -2.53
N LYS A 20 7.48 -29.54 -2.95
CA LYS A 20 8.53 -28.68 -3.51
C LYS A 20 9.14 -27.80 -2.43
N THR A 21 10.46 -27.68 -2.43
CA THR A 21 11.20 -26.85 -1.48
C THR A 21 11.40 -25.44 -2.03
N TYR A 22 10.98 -24.43 -1.27
CA TYR A 22 11.12 -23.01 -1.59
C TYR A 22 12.14 -22.36 -0.67
N THR A 23 12.87 -21.35 -1.17
CA THR A 23 13.82 -20.56 -0.37
C THR A 23 13.30 -19.14 -0.20
N PHE A 24 13.30 -18.65 1.04
CA PHE A 24 12.86 -17.32 1.41
C PHE A 24 14.05 -16.50 1.92
N ILE A 25 14.20 -15.28 1.42
CA ILE A 25 15.26 -14.36 1.80
C ILE A 25 14.63 -13.10 2.41
N PRO A 26 14.53 -13.02 3.74
CA PRO A 26 13.94 -11.88 4.41
C PRO A 26 14.73 -10.59 4.33
N HIS A 27 14.03 -9.51 3.97
CA HIS A 27 14.53 -8.15 4.12
C HIS A 27 13.65 -7.24 5.02
N GLY A 28 13.11 -7.83 6.09
CA GLY A 28 12.27 -7.15 7.08
C GLY A 28 13.01 -6.41 8.20
N GLY A 29 14.34 -6.45 8.20
CA GLY A 29 15.17 -5.92 9.29
C GLY A 29 15.30 -6.86 10.50
N HIS A 30 16.22 -6.49 11.39
CA HIS A 30 16.64 -7.27 12.56
C HIS A 30 16.82 -6.40 13.81
N ASN A 31 16.49 -5.11 13.75
CA ASN A 31 16.72 -4.16 14.84
C ASN A 31 15.56 -4.19 15.85
N ARG A 32 15.61 -5.11 16.81
CA ARG A 32 14.57 -5.38 17.83
C ARG A 32 14.06 -4.15 18.61
N ILE A 33 14.84 -3.08 18.71
CA ILE A 33 14.48 -1.86 19.45
C ILE A 33 13.68 -0.90 18.56
N SER A 34 13.78 -1.03 17.23
CA SER A 34 13.04 -0.21 16.27
C SER A 34 11.87 -0.99 15.69
N SER A 35 10.65 -0.66 16.11
CA SER A 35 9.43 -1.28 15.56
C SER A 35 9.27 -1.06 14.06
N ALA A 36 9.83 0.02 13.52
CA ALA A 36 9.87 0.33 12.09
C ALA A 36 11.00 -0.40 11.34
N LYS A 37 11.91 -1.11 12.01
CA LYS A 37 13.01 -1.86 11.39
C LYS A 37 13.12 -3.30 11.86
N TYR A 38 12.02 -3.82 12.41
CA TYR A 38 11.97 -5.17 12.97
C TYR A 38 10.69 -5.88 12.58
N HIS A 39 10.78 -6.54 11.43
CA HIS A 39 9.68 -7.28 10.85
C HIS A 39 10.11 -8.72 10.50
N PRO A 40 10.36 -9.59 11.50
CA PRO A 40 10.64 -10.99 11.21
C PRO A 40 9.49 -11.63 10.44
N PHE A 41 9.80 -12.33 9.37
CA PHE A 41 8.84 -13.01 8.52
C PHE A 41 8.66 -14.45 8.94
N TYR A 42 7.44 -14.92 8.88
CA TYR A 42 7.11 -16.31 9.15
C TYR A 42 5.89 -16.75 8.36
N ILE A 43 5.78 -18.07 8.18
CA ILE A 43 4.64 -18.70 7.54
C ILE A 43 3.79 -19.35 8.63
N THR A 44 2.48 -19.11 8.60
CA THR A 44 1.53 -19.55 9.62
C THR A 44 0.15 -19.77 9.00
N ASP A 45 -0.71 -20.56 9.65
CA ASP A 45 -2.13 -20.66 9.29
C ASP A 45 -2.98 -19.50 9.85
N ASN A 46 -2.38 -18.59 10.64
CA ASN A 46 -3.06 -17.42 11.18
C ASN A 46 -3.12 -16.24 10.20
N HIS A 47 -4.33 -15.87 9.78
CA HIS A 47 -4.55 -14.74 8.85
C HIS A 47 -4.20 -13.35 9.42
N LYS A 48 -4.05 -13.20 10.74
CA LYS A 48 -3.67 -11.93 11.40
C LYS A 48 -2.17 -11.80 11.57
N GLY A 49 -1.42 -12.90 11.62
CA GLY A 49 -0.01 -12.85 11.97
C GLY A 49 0.22 -12.35 13.41
N GLY A 50 1.31 -11.62 13.64
CA GLY A 50 1.58 -10.95 14.90
C GLY A 50 1.76 -11.91 16.09
N GLY A 51 2.43 -13.04 15.90
CA GLY A 51 2.64 -14.05 16.94
C GLY A 51 3.21 -13.53 18.26
N SER A 52 4.04 -12.47 18.23
CA SER A 52 4.56 -11.83 19.45
C SER A 52 3.50 -11.11 20.30
N LYS A 53 2.27 -10.97 19.78
CA LYS A 53 1.17 -10.23 20.40
C LYS A 53 0.03 -11.14 20.85
N VAL A 54 0.17 -12.45 20.66
CA VAL A 54 -0.82 -13.44 21.09
C VAL A 54 -0.93 -13.43 22.63
N LYS A 55 -2.16 -13.41 23.13
CA LYS A 55 -2.44 -13.32 24.58
C LYS A 55 -2.14 -14.61 25.33
N ASP A 56 -2.36 -15.75 24.67
CA ASP A 56 -2.09 -17.08 25.22
C ASP A 56 -0.88 -17.68 24.49
N PRO A 57 0.33 -17.63 25.08
CA PRO A 57 1.54 -18.16 24.47
C PRO A 57 1.46 -19.66 24.14
N SER A 58 0.62 -20.43 24.86
CA SER A 58 0.47 -21.87 24.63
C SER A 58 -0.20 -22.21 23.30
N SER A 59 -0.87 -21.23 22.68
CA SER A 59 -1.49 -21.35 21.35
C SER A 59 -0.50 -21.22 20.20
N ILE A 60 0.70 -20.68 20.45
CA ILE A 60 1.76 -20.61 19.42
C ILE A 60 2.23 -22.02 19.05
N GLY A 61 2.32 -22.30 17.75
CA GLY A 61 2.68 -23.63 17.23
C GLY A 61 1.53 -24.62 17.19
N ARG A 62 0.30 -24.20 17.50
CA ARG A 62 -0.93 -25.02 17.41
C ARG A 62 -1.82 -24.55 16.25
N PRO A 63 -2.83 -25.35 15.83
CA PRO A 63 -3.80 -24.90 14.83
C PRO A 63 -4.39 -23.53 15.18
N GLY A 64 -4.42 -22.64 14.19
CA GLY A 64 -4.74 -21.23 14.34
C GLY A 64 -3.54 -20.34 14.63
N HIS A 65 -2.35 -20.87 14.88
CA HIS A 65 -1.07 -20.14 14.91
C HIS A 65 0.15 -21.07 14.70
N LEU A 66 0.09 -21.93 13.69
CA LEU A 66 1.18 -22.83 13.32
C LEU A 66 2.46 -22.04 12.99
N LEU A 67 3.61 -22.60 13.34
CA LEU A 67 4.93 -22.07 12.97
C LEU A 67 5.48 -22.91 11.82
N LEU A 68 5.08 -22.61 10.59
CA LEU A 68 5.39 -23.43 9.42
C LEU A 68 6.79 -23.15 8.85
N ALA A 69 7.25 -21.90 8.94
CA ALA A 69 8.61 -21.51 8.55
C ALA A 69 8.99 -20.11 9.08
N GLY A 70 10.29 -19.77 9.07
CA GLY A 70 10.83 -18.44 9.40
C GLY A 70 10.87 -18.10 10.90
N VAL A 71 10.00 -18.68 11.71
CA VAL A 71 10.04 -18.60 13.17
C VAL A 71 9.93 -20.02 13.71
N VAL A 72 10.77 -20.36 14.70
CA VAL A 72 10.79 -21.70 15.31
C VAL A 72 10.55 -21.59 16.81
N LEU A 73 9.82 -22.56 17.36
CA LEU A 73 9.75 -22.80 18.79
C LEU A 73 10.86 -23.78 19.16
N ASP A 74 11.83 -23.33 19.95
CA ASP A 74 12.89 -24.18 20.48
C ASP A 74 12.26 -25.23 21.42
N PRO A 75 12.39 -26.53 21.12
CA PRO A 75 11.73 -27.58 21.91
C PRO A 75 12.40 -27.80 23.28
N VAL A 76 13.65 -27.36 23.46
CA VAL A 76 14.38 -27.50 24.73
C VAL A 76 14.15 -26.26 25.58
N ALA A 77 14.45 -25.09 25.03
CA ALA A 77 14.32 -23.82 25.74
C ALA A 77 12.87 -23.36 25.88
N HIS A 78 11.93 -23.97 25.16
CA HIS A 78 10.53 -23.52 25.05
C HIS A 78 10.44 -22.04 24.66
N ALA A 79 11.41 -21.58 23.85
CA ALA A 79 11.60 -20.18 23.51
C ALA A 79 11.39 -19.95 22.02
N ILE A 80 10.80 -18.81 21.67
CA ILE A 80 10.62 -18.43 20.27
C ILE A 80 11.93 -17.87 19.72
N ASN A 81 12.38 -18.41 18.59
CA ASN A 81 13.51 -17.93 17.83
C ASN A 81 13.03 -17.39 16.47
N THR A 82 13.30 -16.11 16.24
CA THR A 82 12.90 -15.35 15.03
C THR A 82 14.03 -15.15 14.03
N THR A 83 15.25 -15.59 14.35
CA THR A 83 16.46 -15.26 13.58
C THR A 83 16.40 -15.70 12.13
N ALA A 84 15.73 -16.82 11.82
CA ALA A 84 15.55 -17.27 10.44
C ALA A 84 14.69 -16.31 9.60
N GLY A 85 13.69 -15.67 10.21
CA GLY A 85 12.77 -14.74 9.57
C GLY A 85 13.26 -13.30 9.56
N GLU A 86 14.33 -12.99 10.27
CA GLU A 86 15.00 -11.69 10.27
C GLU A 86 15.94 -11.54 9.07
N GLY A 87 16.31 -10.31 8.75
CA GLY A 87 17.34 -10.07 7.75
C GLY A 87 17.79 -8.61 7.64
N ARG A 88 18.52 -8.31 6.57
CA ARG A 88 18.87 -6.94 6.18
C ARG A 88 17.58 -6.13 6.03
N PHE A 89 17.60 -4.86 6.37
CA PHE A 89 16.42 -4.03 6.20
C PHE A 89 16.38 -3.41 4.80
N CYS A 90 15.28 -3.59 4.08
CA CYS A 90 15.05 -2.96 2.79
C CYS A 90 13.65 -2.34 2.72
N GLU A 91 13.57 -1.10 2.23
CA GLU A 91 12.33 -0.32 2.10
C GLU A 91 12.16 0.21 0.68
N TYR A 92 10.95 0.13 0.13
CA TYR A 92 10.55 0.92 -1.03
C TYR A 92 10.19 2.33 -0.57
N LYS A 93 11.05 3.30 -0.86
CA LYS A 93 10.80 4.71 -0.56
C LYS A 93 10.02 5.37 -1.68
N LYS A 94 9.04 6.18 -1.27
CA LYS A 94 8.31 7.06 -2.18
C LYS A 94 9.27 8.07 -2.82
N THR A 95 9.01 8.40 -4.07
CA THR A 95 9.57 9.58 -4.73
C THR A 95 8.53 10.70 -4.70
N PRO A 96 8.89 11.95 -5.06
CA PRO A 96 7.93 13.06 -5.10
C PRO A 96 6.70 12.83 -6.00
N THR A 97 6.76 11.90 -6.96
CA THR A 97 5.64 11.56 -7.85
C THR A 97 4.78 10.41 -7.33
N SER A 98 5.20 9.69 -6.29
CA SER A 98 4.49 8.50 -5.82
C SER A 98 3.06 8.78 -5.36
N ASP A 99 2.82 9.93 -4.73
CA ASP A 99 1.48 10.30 -4.25
C ASP A 99 0.54 10.76 -5.38
N GLN A 100 1.06 10.89 -6.60
CA GLN A 100 0.28 11.22 -7.80
C GLN A 100 -0.22 9.97 -8.55
N ALA A 101 0.31 8.79 -8.20
CA ALA A 101 -0.09 7.54 -8.84
C ALA A 101 -1.57 7.24 -8.58
N THR A 102 -2.30 6.95 -9.64
CA THR A 102 -3.73 6.60 -9.58
C THR A 102 -3.97 5.10 -9.69
N THR A 103 -2.97 4.36 -10.14
CA THR A 103 -2.99 2.90 -10.25
C THR A 103 -1.85 2.27 -9.46
N VAL A 104 -1.99 0.97 -9.14
CA VAL A 104 -0.92 0.22 -8.45
C VAL A 104 0.33 0.14 -9.31
N ASP A 105 0.20 -0.03 -10.63
CA ASP A 105 1.33 -0.10 -11.55
C ASP A 105 2.11 1.23 -11.61
N GLU A 106 1.42 2.36 -11.70
CA GLU A 106 2.04 3.68 -11.59
C GLU A 106 2.77 3.86 -10.25
N PHE A 107 2.13 3.43 -9.15
CA PHE A 107 2.71 3.52 -7.82
C PHE A 107 3.99 2.66 -7.72
N SER A 108 3.94 1.42 -8.21
CA SER A 108 5.10 0.52 -8.21
C SER A 108 6.28 1.04 -9.01
N LYS A 109 6.03 1.73 -10.12
CA LYS A 109 7.08 2.38 -10.92
C LYS A 109 7.64 3.64 -10.27
N SER A 110 6.88 4.26 -9.36
CA SER A 110 7.26 5.52 -8.70
C SER A 110 8.11 5.34 -7.45
N VAL A 111 8.23 4.13 -6.89
CA VAL A 111 8.98 3.87 -5.65
C VAL A 111 10.39 3.36 -5.95
N LYS A 112 11.32 3.61 -5.04
CA LYS A 112 12.71 3.17 -5.14
C LYS A 112 13.08 2.25 -3.98
N LEU A 113 13.61 1.08 -4.30
CA LEU A 113 14.13 0.17 -3.28
C LEU A 113 15.44 0.71 -2.70
N GLU A 114 15.49 0.85 -1.38
CA GLU A 114 16.68 1.20 -0.62
C GLU A 114 16.90 0.20 0.50
N CYS A 115 18.13 -0.31 0.62
CA CYS A 115 18.51 -1.27 1.64
C CYS A 115 19.58 -0.68 2.55
N GLU A 116 19.59 -1.10 3.80
CA GLU A 116 20.72 -0.84 4.69
C GLU A 116 22.01 -1.48 4.12
N PRO A 117 23.15 -0.77 4.23
CA PRO A 117 24.41 -1.25 3.65
C PRO A 117 24.89 -2.54 4.35
N THR A 118 24.54 -2.70 5.63
CA THR A 118 24.89 -3.84 6.47
C THR A 118 23.63 -4.50 7.02
N GLY A 119 23.79 -5.74 7.49
CA GLY A 119 22.72 -6.52 8.10
C GLY A 119 22.87 -8.01 7.81
N PRO A 120 22.12 -8.87 8.52
CA PRO A 120 22.14 -10.31 8.31
C PRO A 120 21.65 -10.66 6.89
N ASN A 121 22.43 -11.46 6.17
CA ASN A 121 22.00 -12.09 4.93
C ASN A 121 21.53 -13.50 5.24
N VAL A 122 20.33 -13.62 5.82
CA VAL A 122 19.73 -14.90 6.23
C VAL A 122 18.77 -15.37 5.16
N SER A 123 18.66 -16.69 5.02
CA SER A 123 17.64 -17.34 4.22
C SER A 123 17.18 -18.61 4.92
N PHE A 124 15.93 -19.01 4.70
CA PHE A 124 15.41 -20.29 5.18
C PHE A 124 14.64 -20.99 4.07
N THR A 125 14.46 -22.30 4.23
CA THR A 125 13.70 -23.11 3.29
C THR A 125 12.40 -23.58 3.90
N TRP A 126 11.41 -23.84 3.05
CA TRP A 126 10.14 -24.43 3.45
C TRP A 126 9.62 -25.35 2.35
N THR A 127 9.16 -26.52 2.76
CA THR A 127 8.55 -27.52 1.88
C THR A 127 7.16 -27.80 2.44
N PRO A 128 6.07 -27.25 1.84
CA PRO A 128 4.73 -27.62 2.25
C PRO A 128 4.52 -29.13 2.03
N ASP A 129 3.98 -29.80 3.02
CA ASP A 129 3.70 -31.24 3.00
C ASP A 129 2.21 -31.52 2.73
N GLU A 130 1.83 -32.80 2.81
CA GLU A 130 0.45 -33.26 2.64
C GLU A 130 -0.50 -32.79 3.75
N HIS A 131 0.02 -32.34 4.90
CA HIS A 131 -0.78 -31.85 6.03
C HIS A 131 -0.88 -30.33 6.08
N THR A 132 -0.09 -29.62 5.27
CA THR A 132 -0.13 -28.18 5.15
C THR A 132 -1.50 -27.74 4.58
N PRO A 133 -2.23 -26.80 5.20
CA PRO A 133 -3.51 -26.31 4.66
C PRO A 133 -3.38 -25.70 3.26
N ASP A 134 -4.43 -25.78 2.44
CA ASP A 134 -4.46 -25.18 1.08
C ASP A 134 -4.27 -23.66 1.09
N THR A 135 -4.55 -23.01 2.23
CA THR A 135 -4.26 -21.60 2.44
C THR A 135 -3.53 -21.41 3.75
N VAL A 136 -2.34 -20.85 3.66
CA VAL A 136 -1.56 -20.34 4.79
C VAL A 136 -1.19 -18.88 4.51
N TYR A 137 -0.47 -18.24 5.41
CA TYR A 137 -0.17 -16.82 5.35
C TYR A 137 1.31 -16.59 5.61
N TYR A 138 1.91 -15.75 4.76
CA TYR A 138 3.15 -15.12 5.13
C TYR A 138 2.83 -13.87 5.95
N GLN A 139 3.47 -13.72 7.09
CA GLN A 139 3.12 -12.71 8.07
C GLN A 139 4.36 -12.11 8.71
N CYS A 140 4.15 -10.98 9.39
CA CYS A 140 5.12 -10.42 10.32
C CYS A 140 4.90 -10.97 11.72
N TRP A 141 5.97 -11.40 12.38
CA TRP A 141 5.93 -11.88 13.76
C TRP A 141 5.45 -10.81 14.75
N THR A 142 5.81 -9.55 14.51
CA THR A 142 5.58 -8.45 15.47
C THR A 142 4.36 -7.58 15.15
N HIS A 143 3.80 -7.67 13.95
CA HIS A 143 2.71 -6.81 13.50
C HIS A 143 1.54 -7.63 12.98
N TYR A 144 0.33 -7.27 13.45
CA TYR A 144 -0.89 -7.81 12.89
C TYR A 144 -1.12 -7.29 11.48
N TYR A 145 -1.67 -8.15 10.63
CA TYR A 145 -2.10 -7.86 9.25
C TYR A 145 -0.99 -7.29 8.36
N LEU A 146 0.26 -7.60 8.68
CA LEU A 146 1.43 -7.25 7.88
C LEU A 146 1.88 -8.50 7.12
N GLY A 147 1.05 -8.88 6.16
CA GLY A 147 1.12 -10.17 5.50
C GLY A 147 0.00 -10.34 4.49
N TRP A 148 0.05 -11.47 3.79
CA TRP A 148 -1.00 -11.91 2.88
C TRP A 148 -0.98 -13.42 2.76
N LYS A 149 -1.67 -13.96 1.76
CA LYS A 149 -1.91 -15.39 1.62
C LYS A 149 -0.88 -16.08 0.72
N ILE A 150 -0.61 -17.32 1.09
CA ILE A 150 0.02 -18.34 0.26
C ILE A 150 -1.05 -19.37 -0.09
N GLN A 151 -1.20 -19.67 -1.38
CA GLN A 151 -2.02 -20.78 -1.87
C GLN A 151 -1.11 -22.01 -2.06
N VAL A 152 -1.44 -23.09 -1.37
CA VAL A 152 -0.71 -24.36 -1.40
C VAL A 152 -1.48 -25.32 -2.30
N HIS A 153 -0.85 -25.71 -3.40
CA HIS A 153 -1.43 -26.58 -4.43
C HIS A 153 -0.91 -28.00 -4.30
N ASN A 154 -1.70 -28.96 -4.73
CA ASN A 154 -1.20 -30.32 -4.91
C ASN A 154 -0.24 -30.37 -6.11
N LYS A 155 0.52 -31.46 -6.19
CA LYS A 155 1.47 -31.70 -7.27
C LYS A 155 0.75 -31.65 -8.62
N GLY A 156 1.16 -30.71 -9.48
CA GLY A 156 0.59 -30.55 -10.82
C GLY A 156 -0.59 -29.58 -10.93
N ASP A 157 -1.10 -29.06 -9.82
CA ASP A 157 -2.29 -28.17 -9.78
C ASP A 157 -1.92 -26.67 -9.73
N MET A 158 -0.65 -26.34 -9.88
CA MET A 158 -0.18 -24.96 -9.89
C MET A 158 -0.83 -24.16 -11.03
N PRO A 159 -1.34 -22.94 -10.77
CA PRO A 159 -1.87 -22.11 -11.84
C PRO A 159 -0.76 -21.77 -12.82
N ASN A 160 -1.06 -21.86 -14.11
CA ASN A 160 -0.17 -21.37 -15.15
C ASN A 160 0.05 -19.87 -14.93
N PRO A 161 1.29 -19.33 -14.93
CA PRO A 161 1.52 -17.90 -14.81
C PRO A 161 0.67 -17.15 -15.84
N THR A 162 -0.28 -16.34 -15.36
CA THR A 162 -1.08 -15.48 -16.21
C THR A 162 -0.10 -14.53 -16.91
N PRO A 163 -0.08 -14.45 -18.26
CA PRO A 163 0.76 -13.49 -18.94
C PRO A 163 0.42 -12.07 -18.44
N PRO A 164 1.42 -11.18 -18.32
CA PRO A 164 1.18 -9.83 -17.85
C PRO A 164 0.04 -9.19 -18.65
N PRO A 165 -0.86 -8.42 -18.00
CA PRO A 165 -1.98 -7.81 -18.69
C PRO A 165 -1.44 -6.98 -19.86
N THR A 166 -1.94 -7.26 -21.07
CA THR A 166 -1.56 -6.49 -22.26
C THR A 166 -1.92 -5.03 -21.98
N PRO A 167 -1.00 -4.06 -22.20
CA PRO A 167 -1.31 -2.66 -21.97
C PRO A 167 -2.57 -2.28 -22.77
N LYS A 168 -3.57 -1.78 -22.07
CA LYS A 168 -4.80 -1.29 -22.70
C LYS A 168 -4.41 -0.21 -23.72
N PRO A 169 -4.91 -0.26 -24.97
CA PRO A 169 -4.56 0.75 -25.96
C PRO A 169 -4.89 2.14 -25.42
N THR A 170 -3.89 3.02 -25.44
CA THR A 170 -4.05 4.42 -25.07
C THR A 170 -5.15 5.03 -25.95
N PRO A 171 -6.24 5.58 -25.39
CA PRO A 171 -7.27 6.23 -26.19
C PRO A 171 -6.62 7.35 -27.01
N THR A 172 -6.76 7.28 -28.33
CA THR A 172 -6.23 8.28 -29.25
C THR A 172 -6.81 9.64 -28.87
N PRO A 173 -5.99 10.68 -28.69
CA PRO A 173 -6.49 12.01 -28.36
C PRO A 173 -7.47 12.46 -29.43
N LYS A 174 -8.71 12.76 -29.02
CA LYS A 174 -9.74 13.30 -29.92
C LYS A 174 -9.21 14.60 -30.54
N PRO A 175 -9.27 14.78 -31.87
CA PRO A 175 -8.80 16.02 -32.51
C PRO A 175 -9.45 17.23 -31.85
N ARG A 176 -8.62 18.20 -31.44
CA ARG A 176 -9.11 19.46 -30.88
C ARG A 176 -10.03 20.13 -31.92
N PRO A 177 -11.26 20.55 -31.56
CA PRO A 177 -12.13 21.28 -32.48
C PRO A 177 -11.39 22.49 -33.04
N ARG A 178 -11.44 22.65 -34.37
CA ARG A 178 -10.85 23.82 -35.04
C ARG A 178 -11.47 25.09 -34.46
N PRO A 179 -10.68 26.13 -34.13
CA PRO A 179 -11.23 27.39 -33.65
C PRO A 179 -12.24 27.94 -34.66
N ARG A 180 -13.45 28.25 -34.19
CA ARG A 180 -14.46 28.92 -35.01
C ARG A 180 -13.93 30.33 -35.38
N PRO A 181 -14.04 30.78 -36.64
CA PRO A 181 -13.60 32.11 -37.03
C PRO A 181 -14.28 33.17 -36.16
N ARG A 182 -13.47 34.09 -35.62
CA ARG A 182 -13.96 35.22 -34.82
C ARG A 182 -14.79 36.13 -35.75
N PRO A 183 -16.02 36.55 -35.36
CA PRO A 183 -16.76 37.54 -36.11
C PRO A 183 -15.93 38.82 -36.23
N LYS A 184 -15.84 39.39 -37.44
CA LYS A 184 -15.19 40.68 -37.67
C LYS A 184 -15.99 41.76 -36.94
N THR A 185 -15.42 42.34 -35.89
CA THR A 185 -15.95 43.53 -35.22
C THR A 185 -15.96 44.72 -36.18
N PRO A 186 -17.06 45.49 -36.26
CA PRO A 186 -17.09 46.75 -37.00
C PRO A 186 -16.07 47.75 -36.44
N LYS A 187 -15.45 48.50 -37.35
CA LYS A 187 -14.43 49.54 -37.09
C LYS A 187 -15.03 50.68 -36.26
N PRO A 188 -14.44 51.08 -35.11
CA PRO A 188 -14.86 52.26 -34.38
C PRO A 188 -14.49 53.55 -35.11
N THR A 189 -15.42 54.49 -35.17
CA THR A 189 -15.27 55.85 -35.69
C THR A 189 -14.47 56.74 -34.69
N PRO A 190 -13.74 57.79 -35.13
CA PRO A 190 -12.78 58.49 -34.27
C PRO A 190 -13.37 59.60 -33.37
N LYS A 191 -12.92 59.59 -32.09
CA LYS A 191 -12.50 60.65 -31.13
C LYS A 191 -13.22 62.02 -31.05
N PRO A 192 -13.33 62.62 -29.82
CA PRO A 192 -12.25 63.50 -29.32
C PRO A 192 -11.85 63.32 -27.82
N LYS A 193 -10.67 63.88 -27.47
CA LYS A 193 -9.98 64.07 -26.15
C LYS A 193 -9.89 65.61 -25.92
N PRO A 194 -9.64 66.28 -24.75
CA PRO A 194 -8.93 65.97 -23.46
C PRO A 194 -9.74 66.39 -22.19
N ALA A 195 -9.32 66.47 -20.92
CA ALA A 195 -8.03 66.60 -20.18
C ALA A 195 -8.21 66.00 -18.75
N SER A 196 -7.24 65.28 -18.17
CA SER A 196 -6.21 65.67 -17.16
C SER A 196 -6.72 65.88 -15.72
N ASP A 197 -5.82 65.51 -14.78
CA ASP A 197 -5.77 65.79 -13.32
C ASP A 197 -6.44 64.71 -12.43
N ASP A 198 -5.97 64.35 -11.23
CA ASP A 198 -4.69 64.36 -10.52
C ASP A 198 -4.91 63.44 -9.28
N SER A 199 -3.82 63.18 -8.59
CA SER A 199 -3.47 62.24 -7.53
C SER A 199 -4.23 62.29 -6.18
N GLY A 200 -4.07 61.20 -5.40
CA GLY A 200 -4.17 61.13 -3.92
C GLY A 200 -5.54 60.71 -3.35
N ASP A 201 -5.69 60.12 -2.18
CA ASP A 201 -4.81 59.55 -1.14
C ASP A 201 -5.72 58.81 -0.13
N SER A 202 -5.11 57.85 0.57
CA SER A 202 -5.44 57.13 1.80
C SER A 202 -6.63 57.52 2.71
N GLY A 203 -7.31 56.48 3.21
CA GLY A 203 -7.44 56.23 4.66
C GLY A 203 -8.76 56.61 5.36
N GLY A 204 -9.25 55.72 6.23
CA GLY A 204 -10.06 56.12 7.40
C GLY A 204 -11.32 55.31 7.73
N SER A 205 -11.18 54.46 8.75
CA SER A 205 -12.15 53.63 9.49
C SER A 205 -13.47 54.26 9.97
N LYS A 206 -14.48 53.39 10.17
CA LYS A 206 -15.32 53.13 11.39
C LYS A 206 -16.75 52.74 10.97
N SER A 207 -17.26 51.53 11.25
CA SER A 207 -17.80 50.97 12.51
C SER A 207 -19.33 51.05 12.59
N SER A 208 -19.90 50.02 13.24
CA SER A 208 -21.25 49.90 13.84
C SER A 208 -22.42 49.45 12.95
N GLY A 209 -23.23 48.53 13.50
CA GLY A 209 -24.58 48.25 12.99
C GLY A 209 -25.08 46.80 13.07
N ASP A 210 -25.13 46.25 14.28
CA ASP A 210 -26.18 45.39 14.87
C ASP A 210 -26.77 44.14 14.20
N ALA A 211 -27.04 43.20 15.10
CA ALA A 211 -27.57 41.85 14.92
C ALA A 211 -29.09 41.81 14.80
N VAL A 212 -29.61 40.92 13.93
CA VAL A 212 -30.92 40.27 14.13
C VAL A 212 -30.86 38.83 13.59
N ARG A 213 -31.04 37.85 14.46
CA ARG A 213 -31.60 36.51 14.11
C ARG A 213 -33.13 36.63 14.32
N PRO A 214 -33.97 35.83 13.65
CA PRO A 214 -34.30 34.52 14.25
C PRO A 214 -34.71 33.39 13.27
N ALA A 215 -34.80 32.19 13.87
CA ALA A 215 -35.76 31.10 13.60
C ALA A 215 -35.62 30.18 12.35
N LEU A 216 -35.17 28.95 12.63
CA LEU A 216 -35.69 27.68 12.06
C LEU A 216 -37.13 27.43 12.59
N PRO A 217 -37.99 26.51 12.05
CA PRO A 217 -37.71 25.13 11.57
C PRO A 217 -38.72 24.63 10.47
N PRO A 218 -39.14 23.34 10.34
CA PRO A 218 -38.43 22.04 10.21
C PRO A 218 -38.89 21.17 8.99
N PHE A 219 -38.30 19.96 8.84
CA PHE A 219 -38.86 18.72 8.23
C PHE A 219 -38.99 18.65 6.67
N LEU A 220 -38.81 17.56 5.91
CA LEU A 220 -38.55 16.11 6.07
C LEU A 220 -38.05 15.56 4.69
N PHE A 221 -37.17 14.55 4.74
CA PHE A 221 -36.98 13.39 3.82
C PHE A 221 -36.92 13.52 2.27
N ALA A 222 -35.76 13.13 1.71
CA ALA A 222 -35.62 12.13 0.63
C ALA A 222 -34.11 11.80 0.41
N CYS A 223 -33.59 10.73 1.02
CA CYS A 223 -33.23 9.43 0.40
C CYS A 223 -32.35 9.46 -0.87
N ALA A 224 -31.10 9.02 -0.65
CA ALA A 224 -30.36 8.01 -1.42
C ALA A 224 -29.97 8.29 -2.89
N ALA A 225 -28.69 8.61 -3.13
CA ALA A 225 -27.84 8.02 -4.19
C ALA A 225 -26.41 8.63 -4.27
N VAL A 226 -25.57 8.56 -3.23
CA VAL A 226 -24.11 8.89 -3.38
C VAL A 226 -23.18 8.06 -2.47
N LEU A 227 -23.45 6.77 -2.23
CA LEU A 227 -22.65 5.99 -1.27
C LEU A 227 -22.01 4.69 -1.76
N VAL A 228 -21.65 4.58 -3.06
CA VAL A 228 -20.94 3.39 -3.57
C VAL A 228 -19.57 3.67 -4.20
N THR A 229 -19.12 4.93 -4.33
CA THR A 229 -17.84 5.24 -5.01
C THR A 229 -16.73 5.79 -4.12
N LEU A 230 -16.81 5.65 -2.79
CA LEU A 230 -15.80 6.20 -1.86
C LEU A 230 -15.14 5.19 -0.92
N LEU A 231 -15.41 3.89 -1.04
CA LEU A 231 -14.82 2.85 -0.17
C LEU A 231 -13.65 2.07 -0.76
N LEU A 232 -13.29 2.26 -2.04
CA LEU A 232 -12.10 1.63 -2.64
C LEU A 232 -10.99 2.63 -3.06
N GLY A 233 -11.23 3.94 -2.93
CA GLY A 233 -10.35 4.98 -3.49
C GLY A 233 -9.58 5.85 -2.49
N ARG A 234 -9.68 5.61 -1.18
CA ARG A 234 -9.07 6.49 -0.16
C ARG A 234 -8.12 5.83 0.84
N GLN A 235 -7.79 4.55 0.66
CA GLN A 235 -6.91 3.81 1.58
C GLN A 235 -5.43 3.76 1.12
N ALA A 236 -5.00 4.72 0.30
CA ALA A 236 -3.65 4.76 -0.28
C ALA A 236 -2.76 5.90 0.26
N ARG A 237 -3.16 6.60 1.32
CA ARG A 237 -2.29 7.56 2.00
C ARG A 237 -1.56 6.84 3.13
N ASP A 238 -0.26 7.08 3.23
CA ASP A 238 0.64 6.59 4.29
C ASP A 238 1.17 5.15 4.18
N ARG A 239 1.41 4.60 2.99
CA ARG A 239 2.10 3.29 2.87
C ARG A 239 3.63 3.42 2.89
N HIS A 240 4.25 3.10 4.04
CA HIS A 240 5.65 2.68 4.16
C HIS A 240 5.76 1.23 3.67
N ALA A 241 6.88 0.78 3.11
CA ALA A 241 6.89 -0.46 2.30
C ALA A 241 8.17 -1.29 2.47
N TRP A 242 8.07 -2.54 2.92
CA TRP A 242 9.23 -3.41 3.15
C TRP A 242 9.40 -4.44 2.03
N ALA A 243 10.63 -4.74 1.63
CA ALA A 243 10.95 -5.64 0.52
C ALA A 243 11.25 -7.10 0.96
N PHE A 244 10.97 -8.03 0.07
CA PHE A 244 11.38 -9.45 0.08
C PHE A 244 11.76 -9.87 -1.33
N LEU A 245 12.76 -10.75 -1.39
CA LEU A 245 13.10 -11.53 -2.56
C LEU A 245 12.71 -13.00 -2.27
N ALA A 246 11.72 -13.52 -2.97
CA ALA A 246 11.37 -14.94 -2.99
C ALA A 246 11.93 -15.57 -4.28
N VAL A 247 13.14 -16.12 -4.22
CA VAL A 247 13.76 -16.77 -5.38
C VAL A 247 13.31 -18.23 -5.44
N ASN A 248 12.66 -18.63 -6.54
CA ASN A 248 12.61 -20.03 -6.94
C ASN A 248 14.04 -20.43 -7.35
N ARG A 249 14.63 -21.43 -6.70
CA ARG A 249 15.74 -22.18 -7.30
C ARG A 249 15.19 -23.35 -8.08
#